data_AF-A0AAN8IPP0-F1
#
_entry.id   AF-A0AAN8IPP0-F1
#
_cell.length_a   1.000
_cell.length_b   1.000
_cell.length_c   1.000
_cell.angle_alpha   90.00
_cell.angle_beta   90.00
_cell.angle_gamma   90.00
#
_symmetry.space_group_name_H-M   'P 1'
#
loop_
_entity.id
_entity.type
_entity.pdbx_description
1 polymer ?
#
loop_
_entity_poly.entity_id
_entity_poly.type
_entity_poly.pdbx_seq_one_letter_code
_entity_poly.pdbx_strand_id
1 'polypeptide(L)'
;GLQFLHSTPILHHGLLCLQNCLVDSNWTVKLTNFGTEGIISEKLYHNEIKFIINEGEEEIDRIADRKYVQQAPEIIRELVTRKTLPPGSQAADIYSLGMVIYQILYRVHPFHERGKSIAKLMEMISMSNEDDQLIRPTFPSSQGSESYNLQVGTFFFFFF
;
A
#
# COMPACT_ATOMS: atom_id res chain seq x y z
N GLY A 1 -8.94 -7.77 13.02
CA GLY A 1 -9.44 -6.86 11.99
C GLY A 1 -9.32 -7.50 10.62
N LEU A 2 -8.12 -7.52 10.06
CA LEU A 2 -7.88 -7.99 8.69
C LEU A 2 -8.30 -9.44 8.45
N GLN A 3 -7.96 -10.37 9.36
CA GLN A 3 -8.41 -11.77 9.27
C GLN A 3 -9.94 -11.93 9.18
N PHE A 4 -10.69 -11.11 9.92
CA PHE A 4 -12.16 -11.14 9.85
C PHE A 4 -12.64 -10.64 8.48
N LEU A 5 -12.06 -9.56 7.96
CA LEU A 5 -12.38 -9.06 6.62
C LEU A 5 -12.09 -10.13 5.55
N HIS A 6 -10.95 -10.83 5.67
CA HIS A 6 -10.53 -11.92 4.78
C HIS A 6 -11.49 -13.11 4.77
N SER A 7 -12.23 -13.34 5.87
CA SER A 7 -13.24 -14.38 5.95
C SER A 7 -14.65 -13.95 5.50
N THR A 8 -14.83 -12.66 5.15
CA THR A 8 -16.12 -12.14 4.68
C THR A 8 -16.21 -12.19 3.15
N PRO A 9 -17.40 -12.01 2.55
CA PRO A 9 -17.53 -11.89 1.09
C PRO A 9 -16.76 -10.72 0.46
N ILE A 10 -16.28 -9.77 1.25
CA ILE A 10 -15.40 -8.69 0.79
C ILE A 10 -13.99 -9.23 0.48
N LEU A 11 -13.58 -10.32 1.12
CA LEU A 11 -12.35 -11.12 0.92
C LEU A 11 -11.02 -10.42 1.22
N HIS A 12 -10.95 -9.09 1.11
CA HIS A 12 -9.72 -8.31 1.19
C HIS A 12 -10.05 -6.82 1.34
N HIS A 13 -9.11 -6.03 1.86
CA HIS A 13 -9.23 -4.59 1.99
C HIS A 13 -8.99 -3.89 0.66
N GLY A 14 -7.99 -4.34 -0.10
CA GLY A 14 -7.66 -3.88 -1.46
C GLY A 14 -6.89 -2.56 -1.55
N LEU A 15 -6.89 -1.76 -0.49
CA LEU A 15 -6.12 -0.52 -0.39
C LEU A 15 -5.76 -0.21 1.07
N LEU A 16 -5.28 -1.22 1.80
CA LEU A 16 -4.87 -1.04 3.20
C LEU A 16 -3.69 -0.07 3.26
N CYS A 17 -3.79 0.95 4.11
CA CYS A 17 -2.72 1.92 4.37
C CYS A 17 -2.92 2.60 5.73
N LEU A 18 -1.90 3.34 6.18
CA LEU A 18 -1.95 4.01 7.48
C LEU A 18 -3.10 5.03 7.55
N GLN A 19 -3.44 5.68 6.42
CA GLN A 19 -4.53 6.65 6.31
C GLN A 19 -5.92 6.00 6.46
N ASN A 20 -6.03 4.70 6.17
CA ASN A 20 -7.26 3.91 6.29
C ASN A 20 -7.35 3.17 7.64
N CYS A 21 -6.48 3.52 8.60
CA CYS A 21 -6.50 3.03 9.97
C CYS A 21 -6.89 4.17 10.91
N LEU A 22 -8.07 4.08 11.51
CA LEU A 22 -8.55 5.06 12.49
C LEU A 22 -8.35 4.55 13.91
N VAL A 23 -8.09 5.45 14.85
CA VAL A 23 -7.99 5.13 16.28
C VAL A 23 -9.18 5.74 17.01
N ASP A 24 -9.91 4.94 17.79
CA ASP A 24 -11.01 5.45 18.60
C ASP A 24 -10.56 5.88 20.01
N SER A 25 -11.50 6.38 20.82
CA SER A 25 -11.22 6.86 22.19
C SER A 25 -10.70 5.77 23.14
N ASN A 26 -10.89 4.50 22.78
CA ASN A 26 -10.42 3.35 23.55
C ASN A 26 -9.08 2.83 23.03
N TRP A 27 -8.35 3.64 22.24
CA TRP A 27 -7.08 3.27 21.60
C TRP A 27 -7.18 2.03 20.70
N THR A 28 -8.38 1.72 20.20
CA THR A 28 -8.58 0.59 19.30
C THR A 28 -8.43 1.03 17.85
N VAL A 29 -7.59 0.33 17.09
CA VAL A 29 -7.43 0.54 15.65
C VAL A 29 -8.60 -0.07 14.89
N LYS A 30 -9.21 0.70 14.00
CA LYS A 30 -10.31 0.31 13.12
C LYS A 30 -9.91 0.49 11.66
N LEU A 31 -10.17 -0.53 10.85
CA LEU A 31 -9.98 -0.48 9.40
C LEU A 31 -11.17 0.25 8.77
N THR A 32 -10.91 1.14 7.81
CA THR A 32 -11.94 1.87 7.05
C THR A 32 -11.67 1.79 5.55
N ASN A 33 -12.63 2.23 4.73
CA ASN A 33 -12.45 2.32 3.27
C ASN A 33 -12.09 0.97 2.59
N PHE A 34 -12.51 -0.16 3.18
CA PHE A 34 -12.45 -1.47 2.54
C PHE A 34 -13.68 -1.69 1.65
N GLY A 35 -13.52 -2.42 0.55
CA GLY A 35 -14.60 -2.73 -0.41
C GLY A 35 -15.05 -1.54 -1.29
N THR A 36 -14.58 -0.32 -1.02
CA THR A 36 -14.94 0.86 -1.81
C THR A 36 -14.39 0.79 -3.24
N GLU A 37 -13.16 0.28 -3.41
CA GLU A 37 -12.55 0.13 -4.74
C GLU A 37 -13.37 -0.80 -5.63
N GLY A 38 -13.82 -1.95 -5.12
CA GLY A 38 -14.67 -2.88 -5.88
C GLY A 38 -15.96 -2.21 -6.35
N ILE A 39 -16.63 -1.46 -5.47
CA ILE A 39 -17.84 -0.69 -5.80
C ILE A 39 -17.56 0.37 -6.86
N ILE A 40 -16.45 1.11 -6.73
CA ILE A 40 -16.06 2.14 -7.70
C ILE A 40 -15.75 1.52 -9.06
N SER A 41 -14.97 0.43 -9.10
CA SER A 41 -14.65 -0.29 -10.33
C SER A 41 -15.90 -0.81 -11.04
N GLU A 42 -16.84 -1.42 -10.30
CA GLU A 42 -18.12 -1.88 -10.84
C GLU A 42 -18.92 -0.74 -11.47
N LYS A 43 -19.07 0.37 -10.74
CA LYS A 43 -19.82 1.54 -11.21
C LYS A 43 -19.17 2.22 -12.42
N LEU A 44 -17.84 2.25 -12.48
CA LEU A 44 -17.11 2.74 -13.66
C LEU A 44 -17.33 1.83 -14.85
N TYR A 45 -17.25 0.50 -14.68
CA TYR A 45 -17.48 -0.48 -15.74
C TYR A 45 -18.88 -0.34 -16.34
N HIS A 46 -19.89 -0.11 -15.50
CA HIS A 46 -21.27 0.09 -15.92
C HIS A 46 -21.59 1.54 -16.36
N ASN A 47 -20.60 2.43 -16.43
CA ASN A 47 -20.76 3.86 -16.77
C ASN A 47 -21.75 4.62 -15.88
N GLU A 48 -21.97 4.15 -14.64
CA GLU A 48 -22.83 4.80 -13.65
C GLU A 48 -22.14 6.02 -13.02
N ILE A 49 -20.82 5.96 -12.91
CA ILE A 49 -19.97 7.07 -12.45
C ILE A 49 -18.84 7.31 -13.46
N LYS A 50 -18.25 8.51 -13.41
CA LYS A 50 -17.10 8.89 -14.22
C LYS A 50 -16.10 9.63 -13.33
N PHE A 51 -14.82 9.48 -13.63
CA PHE A 51 -13.80 10.30 -12.99
C PHE A 51 -14.01 11.77 -13.31
N ILE A 52 -13.91 12.62 -12.29
CA ILE A 52 -13.80 14.07 -12.49
C ILE A 52 -12.35 14.32 -12.86
N ILE A 53 -12.12 14.72 -14.11
CA ILE A 53 -10.80 15.06 -14.62
C ILE A 53 -10.69 16.57 -14.57
N ASN A 54 -9.80 17.09 -13.72
CA ASN A 54 -9.45 18.50 -13.74
C ASN A 54 -8.66 18.81 -15.01
N GLU A 55 -8.93 19.94 -15.66
CA GLU A 55 -8.15 20.39 -16.82
C GLU A 55 -6.67 20.53 -16.44
N GLY A 56 -5.79 19.76 -17.10
CA GLY A 56 -4.35 19.75 -16.86
C GLY A 56 -3.81 18.63 -15.96
N GLU A 57 -4.67 17.79 -15.35
CA GLU A 57 -4.20 16.60 -14.63
C GLU A 57 -3.94 15.44 -15.60
N GLU A 58 -2.68 15.03 -15.71
CA GLU A 58 -2.33 13.80 -16.42
C GLU A 58 -2.81 12.57 -15.65
N GLU A 59 -3.17 11.51 -16.38
CA GLU A 59 -3.58 10.22 -15.81
C GLU A 59 -2.52 9.62 -14.87
N ILE A 60 -1.23 9.94 -15.14
CA ILE A 60 -0.08 9.51 -14.35
C ILE A 60 -0.05 10.21 -12.98
N ASP A 61 -0.46 11.47 -12.90
CA ASP A 61 -0.49 12.22 -11.63
C ASP A 61 -1.54 11.66 -10.66
N ARG A 62 -2.63 11.10 -11.18
CA ARG A 62 -3.65 10.41 -10.37
C ARG A 62 -3.13 9.10 -9.75
N ILE A 63 -2.29 8.38 -10.50
CA ILE A 63 -1.69 7.10 -10.07
C ILE A 63 -0.46 7.35 -9.17
N ALA A 64 0.16 8.52 -9.25
CA ALA A 64 1.28 8.93 -8.41
C ALA A 64 0.88 9.38 -6.99
N ASP A 65 -0.30 9.00 -6.51
CA ASP A 65 -0.69 9.18 -5.11
C ASP A 65 0.18 8.29 -4.21
N ARG A 66 0.62 8.85 -3.07
CA ARG A 66 1.43 8.15 -2.04
C ARG A 66 0.78 6.87 -1.55
N LYS A 67 -0.55 6.75 -1.64
CA LYS A 67 -1.24 5.53 -1.23
C LYS A 67 -0.94 4.33 -2.13
N TYR A 68 -0.54 4.54 -3.39
CA TYR A 68 -0.29 3.47 -4.36
C TYR A 68 1.15 2.94 -4.31
N VAL A 69 2.15 3.78 -4.01
CA VAL A 69 3.57 3.37 -3.97
C VAL A 69 3.92 2.40 -2.87
N GLN A 70 3.06 2.28 -1.87
CA GLN A 70 3.18 1.33 -0.77
C GLN A 70 2.35 0.06 -0.97
N GLN A 71 1.69 -0.12 -2.11
CA GLN A 71 0.99 -1.37 -2.41
C GLN A 71 2.00 -2.47 -2.79
N ALA A 72 1.51 -3.72 -2.79
CA ALA A 72 2.34 -4.86 -3.14
C ALA A 72 2.91 -4.75 -4.58
N PRO A 73 4.12 -5.28 -4.85
CA PRO A 73 4.77 -5.12 -6.15
C PRO A 73 3.93 -5.62 -7.33
N GLU A 74 3.16 -6.70 -7.15
CA GLU A 74 2.23 -7.25 -8.14
C GLU A 74 1.09 -6.27 -8.46
N ILE A 75 0.56 -5.57 -7.44
CA ILE A 75 -0.47 -4.55 -7.61
C ILE A 75 0.10 -3.33 -8.34
N ILE A 76 1.30 -2.89 -7.94
CA ILE A 76 1.99 -1.77 -8.58
C ILE A 76 2.29 -2.08 -10.05
N ARG A 77 2.73 -3.31 -10.35
CA ARG A 77 3.02 -3.76 -11.72
C ARG A 77 1.79 -3.69 -12.62
N GLU A 78 0.66 -4.18 -12.15
CA GLU A 78 -0.60 -4.07 -12.88
C GLU A 78 -1.07 -2.63 -13.02
N LEU A 79 -0.98 -1.82 -11.97
CA LEU A 79 -1.36 -0.41 -12.00
C LEU A 79 -0.53 0.39 -13.01
N VAL A 80 0.79 0.16 -13.07
CA VAL A 80 1.69 0.81 -14.05
C VAL A 80 1.41 0.30 -15.47
N THR A 81 1.16 -1.00 -15.65
CA THR A 81 1.00 -1.61 -16.98
C THR A 81 -0.37 -1.33 -17.60
N ARG A 82 -1.43 -1.47 -16.80
CA ARG A 82 -2.83 -1.39 -17.27
C ARG A 82 -3.47 -0.03 -17.02
N LYS A 83 -2.82 0.83 -16.22
CA LYS A 83 -3.35 2.12 -15.76
C LYS A 83 -4.68 2.02 -15.01
N THR A 84 -5.01 0.83 -14.52
CA THR A 84 -6.20 0.54 -13.74
C THR A 84 -5.80 -0.19 -12.47
N LEU A 85 -6.51 0.08 -11.37
CA LEU A 85 -6.27 -0.65 -10.14
C LEU A 85 -6.78 -2.10 -10.33
N PRO A 86 -5.92 -3.12 -10.17
CA PRO A 86 -6.37 -4.50 -10.24
C PRO A 86 -7.23 -4.85 -9.01
N PRO A 87 -7.99 -5.96 -9.07
CA PRO A 87 -8.57 -6.53 -7.87
C PRO A 87 -7.45 -6.79 -6.85
N GLY A 88 -7.68 -6.43 -5.59
CA GLY A 88 -6.69 -6.73 -4.57
C GLY A 88 -6.69 -8.23 -4.20
N SER A 89 -5.81 -8.59 -3.30
CA SER A 89 -5.69 -9.97 -2.80
C SER A 89 -5.40 -9.97 -1.30
N GLN A 90 -5.61 -11.11 -0.63
CA GLN A 90 -5.24 -11.24 0.77
C GLN A 90 -3.72 -11.11 0.95
N ALA A 91 -2.92 -11.66 0.04
CA ALA A 91 -1.47 -11.51 0.07
C ALA A 91 -1.04 -10.03 -0.03
N ALA A 92 -1.66 -9.27 -0.93
CA ALA A 92 -1.42 -7.83 -1.06
C ALA A 92 -1.80 -7.06 0.21
N ASP A 93 -2.89 -7.44 0.88
CA ASP A 93 -3.24 -6.84 2.17
C ASP A 93 -2.19 -7.13 3.27
N ILE A 94 -1.60 -8.33 3.27
CA ILE A 94 -0.55 -8.66 4.24
C ILE A 94 0.73 -7.85 3.96
N TYR A 95 1.10 -7.68 2.69
CA TYR A 95 2.18 -6.76 2.32
C TYR A 95 1.90 -5.33 2.82
N SER A 96 0.69 -4.83 2.55
CA SER A 96 0.26 -3.50 2.99
C SER A 96 0.20 -3.37 4.52
N LEU A 97 -0.15 -4.43 5.24
CA LEU A 97 -0.04 -4.48 6.71
C LEU A 97 1.41 -4.29 7.16
N GLY A 98 2.37 -4.93 6.48
CA GLY A 98 3.79 -4.69 6.68
C GLY A 98 4.16 -3.21 6.50
N MET A 99 3.65 -2.57 5.45
CA MET A 99 3.88 -1.13 5.21
C MET A 99 3.26 -0.22 6.26
N VAL A 100 2.08 -0.58 6.80
CA VAL A 100 1.47 0.13 7.94
C VAL A 100 2.36 0.01 9.18
N ILE A 101 2.80 -1.20 9.51
CA ILE A 101 3.67 -1.46 10.66
C ILE A 101 5.01 -0.72 10.51
N TYR A 102 5.61 -0.76 9.32
CA TYR A 102 6.83 -0.02 9.01
C TYR A 102 6.68 1.48 9.33
N GLN A 103 5.60 2.10 8.87
CA GLN A 103 5.35 3.53 9.12
C GLN A 103 5.11 3.84 10.60
N ILE A 104 4.48 2.94 11.36
CA ILE A 104 4.27 3.08 12.80
C ILE A 104 5.60 3.00 13.56
N LEU A 105 6.42 2.00 13.24
CA LEU A 105 7.69 1.74 13.92
C LEU A 105 8.73 2.81 13.62
N TYR A 106 8.89 3.18 12.35
CA TYR A 106 9.98 4.04 11.90
C TYR A 106 9.58 5.50 11.70
N ARG A 107 8.28 5.82 11.77
CA ARG A 107 7.74 7.19 11.65
C ARG A 107 8.19 7.92 10.36
N VAL A 108 8.38 7.16 9.30
CA VAL A 108 8.81 7.64 7.97
C VAL A 108 7.96 7.00 6.89
N HIS A 109 7.84 7.69 5.75
CA HIS A 109 7.15 7.12 4.59
C HIS A 109 7.92 5.92 4.01
N PRO A 110 7.22 4.94 3.42
CA PRO A 110 7.87 3.88 2.66
C PRO A 110 8.74 4.48 1.55
N PHE A 111 9.94 3.94 1.36
CA PHE A 111 10.90 4.36 0.33
C PHE A 111 11.43 5.81 0.44
N HIS A 112 11.24 6.48 1.58
CA HIS A 112 11.72 7.86 1.81
C HIS A 112 13.22 8.04 1.55
N GLU A 113 14.03 7.00 1.77
CA GLU A 113 15.48 7.02 1.64
C GLU A 113 15.95 7.11 0.18
N ARG A 114 15.08 6.80 -0.79
CA ARG A 114 15.49 6.68 -2.20
C ARG A 114 15.57 8.01 -2.93
N GLY A 115 15.01 9.09 -2.37
CA GLY A 115 15.08 10.45 -2.91
C GLY A 115 14.49 10.60 -4.33
N LYS A 116 13.56 9.74 -4.72
CA LYS A 116 12.94 9.70 -6.06
C LYS A 116 11.48 10.14 -6.00
N SER A 117 10.95 10.61 -7.14
CA SER A 117 9.52 10.88 -7.27
C SER A 117 8.70 9.60 -7.15
N ILE A 118 7.43 9.73 -6.78
CA ILE A 118 6.51 8.59 -6.61
C ILE A 118 6.38 7.81 -7.92
N ALA A 119 6.22 8.51 -9.05
CA ALA A 119 6.17 7.88 -10.37
C ALA A 119 7.42 7.04 -10.67
N LYS A 120 8.61 7.56 -10.34
CA LYS A 120 9.86 6.81 -10.56
C LYS A 120 9.97 5.60 -9.62
N LEU A 121 9.50 5.70 -8.39
CA LEU A 121 9.46 4.58 -7.45
C LEU A 121 8.52 3.49 -7.93
N MET A 122 7.32 3.86 -8.40
CA MET A 122 6.34 2.93 -8.99
C MET A 122 6.92 2.19 -10.19
N GLU A 123 7.58 2.92 -11.10
CA GLU A 123 8.27 2.32 -12.25
C GLU A 123 9.34 1.31 -11.80
N MET A 124 10.20 1.70 -10.86
CA MET A 124 11.23 0.82 -10.33
C MET A 124 10.64 -0.45 -9.69
N ILE A 125 9.61 -0.31 -8.85
CA ILE A 125 8.96 -1.45 -8.19
C ILE A 125 8.30 -2.36 -9.24
N SER A 126 7.65 -1.79 -10.26
CA SER A 126 7.01 -2.55 -11.34
C SER A 126 7.98 -3.37 -12.19
N MET A 127 9.25 -2.93 -12.28
CA MET A 127 10.30 -3.60 -13.04
C MET A 127 11.12 -4.59 -12.19
N SER A 128 10.85 -4.70 -10.88
CA SER A 128 11.53 -5.67 -10.02
C SER A 128 11.01 -7.09 -10.31
N ASN A 129 11.94 -8.01 -10.62
CA ASN A 129 11.64 -9.44 -10.77
C ASN A 129 12.02 -10.17 -9.47
N GLU A 130 11.49 -11.38 -9.25
CA GLU A 130 11.79 -12.17 -8.04
C GLU A 130 13.29 -12.51 -7.92
N ASP A 131 13.99 -12.63 -9.05
CA ASP A 131 15.44 -12.88 -9.12
C ASP A 131 16.30 -11.60 -9.10
N ASP A 132 15.69 -10.43 -9.32
CA ASP A 132 16.36 -9.13 -9.34
C ASP A 132 16.16 -8.40 -8.00
N GLN A 133 16.96 -7.37 -7.72
CA GLN A 133 16.96 -6.67 -6.42
C GLN A 133 15.54 -6.28 -5.94
N LEU A 134 14.96 -7.09 -5.04
CA LEU A 134 13.71 -6.81 -4.32
C LEU A 134 13.73 -5.38 -3.79
N ILE A 135 12.84 -4.54 -4.32
CA ILE A 135 12.73 -3.15 -3.90
C ILE A 135 11.86 -3.11 -2.65
N ARG A 136 12.53 -3.03 -1.50
CA ARG A 136 11.92 -2.83 -0.18
C ARG A 136 12.38 -1.51 0.46
N PRO A 137 11.57 -0.92 1.36
CA PRO A 137 12.01 0.18 2.21
C PRO A 137 13.19 -0.26 3.08
N THR A 138 14.12 0.65 3.27
CA THR A 138 15.27 0.45 4.17
C THR A 138 14.86 0.75 5.60
N PHE A 139 15.42 0.02 6.56
CA PHE A 139 15.22 0.32 7.98
C PHE A 139 16.16 1.45 8.41
N PRO A 140 15.64 2.58 8.93
CA PRO A 140 16.49 3.59 9.55
C PRO A 140 17.30 2.97 10.69
N SER A 141 18.62 3.18 10.69
CA SER A 141 19.49 2.76 11.79
C SER A 141 19.09 3.51 13.06
N SER A 142 18.73 2.80 14.13
CA SER A 142 18.46 3.44 15.43
C SER A 142 19.76 4.02 16.00
N GLN A 143 20.03 5.30 15.76
CA GLN A 143 21.02 6.03 16.57
C GLN A 143 20.38 6.38 17.92
N GLY A 144 20.35 5.43 18.85
CA GLY A 144 19.89 5.66 20.23
C GLY A 144 19.18 4.47 20.85
N SER A 145 19.79 3.92 21.92
CA SER A 145 19.26 3.22 23.11
C SER A 145 17.89 2.50 23.13
N GLU A 146 17.30 2.08 22.00
CA GLU A 146 16.08 1.27 21.97
C GLU A 146 16.28 0.02 21.11
N SER A 147 17.24 -0.80 21.52
CA SER A 147 17.63 -2.07 20.88
C SER A 147 16.49 -3.11 20.81
N TYR A 148 15.39 -2.89 21.53
CA TYR A 148 14.25 -3.82 21.60
C TYR A 148 13.28 -3.70 20.41
N ASN A 149 13.32 -2.59 19.66
CA ASN A 149 12.43 -2.37 18.51
C ASN A 149 12.91 -3.07 17.22
N LEU A 150 14.19 -3.46 17.13
CA LEU A 150 14.76 -4.02 15.89
C LEU A 150 14.42 -5.49 15.65
N GLN A 151 14.21 -6.28 16.71
CA GLN A 151 14.07 -7.74 16.54
C GLN A 151 12.74 -8.14 15.89
N VAL A 152 11.70 -7.31 16.05
CA VAL A 152 10.39 -7.53 15.41
C VAL A 152 10.41 -7.12 13.94
N GLY A 153 11.06 -5.99 13.59
CA GLY A 153 11.12 -5.49 12.22
C GLY A 153 11.91 -6.38 11.26
N THR A 154 13.00 -7.00 11.75
CA THR A 154 13.77 -7.96 10.95
C THR A 154 13.01 -9.28 10.78
N PHE A 155 12.32 -9.79 11.79
CA PHE A 155 11.55 -11.03 11.65
C PHE A 155 10.29 -10.88 10.79
N PHE A 156 9.59 -9.74 10.84
CA PHE A 156 8.31 -9.58 10.15
C PHE A 156 8.43 -9.51 8.61
N PHE A 157 9.56 -8.98 8.10
CA PHE A 157 9.79 -8.81 6.67
C PHE A 157 10.66 -9.90 6.03
N PHE A 158 11.15 -10.87 6.80
CA PHE A 158 11.83 -12.06 6.25
C PHE A 158 10.86 -13.18 5.85
N PHE A 159 9.58 -13.08 6.23
CA PHE A 159 8.55 -14.11 5.98
C PHE A 159 7.48 -13.72 4.94
N PHE A 160 7.60 -12.55 4.30
CA PHE A 160 6.74 -12.11 3.18
C PHE A 160 7.57 -11.63 2.01
#